data_AF-A0AA42P0A9-F1
#
_entry.id   AF-A0AA42P0A9-F1
#
_cell.length_a   1.000
_cell.length_b   1.000
_cell.length_c   1.000
_cell.angle_alpha   90.00
_cell.angle_beta   90.00
_cell.angle_gamma   90.00
#
_symmetry.space_group_name_H-M   'P 1'
#
loop_
_entity.id
_entity.type
_entity.pdbx_description
1 polymer ?
#
loop_
_entity_poly.entity_id
_entity_poly.type
_entity_poly.pdbx_seq_one_letter_code
_entity_poly.pdbx_strand_id
1 'polypeptide(L)'
;MPRQARLMLADQPYHVTQRGVNKGAIFVDDIDRQLFLHLLHNAFVKHHVALHAYVLMGNHVHLLATPSTRLGLANAMRMQGNSYVQAFNQRHARSGPLWQGRFHSSMVDSDSYLLSVYRYIELNPVRAGMTTDPEDHPWSSVHGNLQRRDDPMLTEHPAFHALASERKQRAKLYARFLHDLDAPADLPAIRAHSAGQHPLGENAFLRMVEQTLGRSVVLRKRGRPRKAGTGEAETT
;
A
#
# COMPACT_ATOMS: atom_id res chain seq x y z
N MET A 1 -11.11 -3.20 22.76
CA MET A 1 -9.80 -3.89 22.80
C MET A 1 -8.68 -2.89 22.57
N PRO A 2 -7.59 -2.91 23.35
CA PRO A 2 -6.43 -2.07 23.10
C PRO A 2 -5.85 -2.40 21.71
N ARG A 3 -5.63 -1.36 20.91
CA ARG A 3 -5.21 -1.48 19.50
C ARG A 3 -3.68 -1.52 19.43
N GLN A 4 -3.13 -2.46 18.66
CA GLN A 4 -1.68 -2.56 18.46
C GLN A 4 -1.15 -1.30 17.74
N ALA A 5 -0.04 -0.74 18.25
CA ALA A 5 0.64 0.38 17.59
C ALA A 5 1.15 -0.04 16.22
N ARG A 6 1.06 0.84 15.21
CA ARG A 6 1.60 0.57 13.88
C ARG A 6 3.11 0.45 13.96
N LEU A 7 3.63 -0.59 13.34
CA LEU A 7 5.06 -0.85 13.25
C LEU A 7 5.59 -0.14 12.01
N MET A 8 6.05 1.09 12.22
CA MET A 8 6.68 1.91 11.19
C MET A 8 8.17 2.00 11.45
N LEU A 9 8.96 1.87 10.38
CA LEU A 9 10.38 2.11 10.29
C LEU A 9 10.60 3.18 9.21
N ALA A 10 11.63 4.00 9.40
CA ALA A 10 12.09 4.89 8.36
C ALA A 10 12.74 4.07 7.23
N ASP A 11 12.73 4.63 6.03
CA ASP A 11 13.46 4.15 4.86
C ASP A 11 13.09 2.72 4.43
N GLN A 12 11.89 2.26 4.81
CA GLN A 12 11.31 1.00 4.37
C GLN A 12 10.02 1.27 3.57
N PRO A 13 9.81 0.58 2.44
CA PRO A 13 8.62 0.79 1.64
C PRO A 13 7.39 0.12 2.29
N TYR A 14 6.24 0.76 2.12
CA TYR A 14 4.95 0.28 2.64
C TYR A 14 3.90 0.21 1.54
N HIS A 15 3.22 -0.93 1.45
CA HIS A 15 1.93 -1.02 0.77
C HIS A 15 0.83 -0.49 1.67
N VAL A 16 0.23 0.62 1.27
CA VAL A 16 -0.80 1.33 2.02
C VAL A 16 -2.14 1.17 1.33
N THR A 17 -3.20 0.88 2.11
CA THR A 17 -4.57 0.87 1.61
C THR A 17 -5.50 1.67 2.52
N GLN A 18 -6.42 2.41 1.92
CA GLN A 18 -7.45 3.14 2.66
C GLN A 18 -8.78 3.03 1.93
N ARG A 19 -9.83 2.66 2.66
CA ARG A 19 -11.13 2.28 2.10
C ARG A 19 -12.26 3.09 2.71
N GLY A 20 -13.24 3.43 1.89
CA GLY A 20 -14.46 4.11 2.30
C GLY A 20 -15.31 3.27 3.26
N VAL A 21 -16.02 3.94 4.17
CA VAL A 21 -16.98 3.31 5.07
C VAL A 21 -18.02 2.53 4.26
N ASN A 22 -18.37 1.33 4.72
CA ASN A 22 -19.30 0.42 4.02
C ASN A 22 -18.91 0.10 2.56
N LYS A 23 -17.61 0.18 2.22
CA LYS A 23 -17.12 0.07 0.84
C LYS A 23 -17.76 1.11 -0.11
N GLY A 24 -18.28 2.20 0.44
CA GLY A 24 -18.89 3.29 -0.31
C GLY A 24 -17.88 4.09 -1.10
N ALA A 25 -18.37 4.83 -2.10
CA ALA A 25 -17.54 5.68 -2.93
C ALA A 25 -16.81 6.74 -2.10
N ILE A 26 -15.53 6.93 -2.42
CA ILE A 26 -14.67 7.97 -1.83
C ILE A 26 -14.33 9.05 -2.85
N PHE A 27 -14.72 8.85 -4.11
CA PHE A 27 -14.66 9.79 -5.22
C PHE A 27 -15.99 9.72 -5.95
N VAL A 28 -16.69 10.84 -6.08
CA VAL A 28 -17.91 10.95 -6.89
C VAL A 28 -17.54 11.31 -8.32
N ASP A 29 -16.56 12.20 -8.49
CA ASP A 29 -16.11 12.72 -9.77
C ASP A 29 -14.58 12.86 -9.82
N ASP A 30 -14.08 13.33 -10.95
CA ASP A 30 -12.64 13.54 -11.15
C ASP A 30 -12.08 14.71 -10.36
N ILE A 31 -12.91 15.67 -9.96
CA ILE A 31 -12.47 16.77 -9.12
C ILE A 31 -12.11 16.25 -7.72
N ASP A 32 -12.88 15.29 -7.19
CA ASP A 32 -12.55 14.62 -5.93
C ASP A 32 -11.19 13.89 -6.03
N ARG A 33 -10.91 13.23 -7.16
CA ARG A 33 -9.63 12.53 -7.38
C ARG A 33 -8.45 13.50 -7.48
N GLN A 34 -8.62 14.60 -8.22
CA GLN A 34 -7.61 15.66 -8.32
C GLN A 34 -7.31 16.28 -6.96
N LEU A 35 -8.36 16.62 -6.20
CA LEU A 35 -8.22 17.15 -4.85
C LEU A 35 -7.51 16.17 -3.92
N PHE A 36 -7.86 14.88 -4.00
CA PHE A 36 -7.20 13.85 -3.21
C PHE A 36 -5.70 13.78 -3.50
N LEU A 37 -5.30 13.73 -4.78
CA LEU A 37 -3.89 13.69 -5.18
C LEU A 37 -3.15 14.96 -4.77
N HIS A 38 -3.78 16.14 -4.92
CA HIS A 38 -3.20 17.41 -4.49
C HIS A 38 -2.92 17.42 -2.99
N LEU A 39 -3.89 17.03 -2.16
CA LEU A 39 -3.72 16.95 -0.71
C LEU A 39 -2.72 15.87 -0.29
N LEU A 40 -2.68 14.75 -1.02
CA LEU A 40 -1.71 13.67 -0.81
C LEU A 40 -0.29 14.15 -1.06
N HIS A 41 -0.05 14.77 -2.21
CA HIS A 41 1.24 15.34 -2.58
C HIS A 41 1.73 16.33 -1.50
N ASN A 42 0.90 17.29 -1.11
CA ASN A 42 1.25 18.27 -0.08
C ASN A 42 1.61 17.62 1.27
N ALA A 43 0.84 16.60 1.68
CA ALA A 43 1.09 15.88 2.92
C ALA A 43 2.37 15.03 2.83
N PHE A 44 2.65 14.41 1.69
CA PHE A 44 3.82 13.56 1.46
C PHE A 44 5.10 14.39 1.42
N VAL A 45 5.09 15.53 0.72
CA VAL A 45 6.20 16.49 0.72
C VAL A 45 6.48 16.99 2.13
N LYS A 46 5.45 17.46 2.86
CA LYS A 46 5.60 18.00 4.22
C LYS A 46 6.16 16.99 5.22
N HIS A 47 5.90 15.70 5.03
CA HIS A 47 6.30 14.64 5.95
C HIS A 47 7.40 13.74 5.42
N HIS A 48 8.07 14.16 4.33
CA HIS A 48 9.19 13.45 3.71
C HIS A 48 8.85 11.99 3.40
N VAL A 49 7.80 11.80 2.61
CA VAL A 49 7.35 10.49 2.16
C VAL A 49 7.48 10.42 0.64
N ALA A 50 8.33 9.53 0.15
CA ALA A 50 8.45 9.23 -1.27
C ALA A 50 7.25 8.37 -1.71
N LEU A 51 6.56 8.77 -2.77
CA LEU A 51 5.50 7.95 -3.39
C LEU A 51 6.05 7.25 -4.62
N HIS A 52 5.87 5.94 -4.69
CA HIS A 52 6.48 5.08 -5.71
C HIS A 52 5.46 4.60 -6.74
N ALA A 53 4.28 4.21 -6.26
CA ALA A 53 3.17 3.79 -7.10
C ALA A 53 1.84 4.11 -6.40
N TYR A 54 0.79 4.33 -7.17
CA TYR A 54 -0.56 4.51 -6.66
C TYR A 54 -1.63 4.04 -7.65
N VAL A 55 -2.81 3.73 -7.11
CA VAL A 55 -4.05 3.68 -7.86
C VAL A 55 -5.20 4.19 -6.99
N LEU A 56 -6.03 5.05 -7.59
CA LEU A 56 -7.30 5.48 -7.00
C LEU A 56 -8.42 4.63 -7.58
N MET A 57 -9.06 3.82 -6.74
CA MET A 57 -10.27 3.06 -7.06
C MET A 57 -11.49 3.85 -6.61
N GLY A 58 -12.71 3.45 -7.02
CA GLY A 58 -13.93 4.18 -6.64
C GLY A 58 -14.20 4.26 -5.13
N ASN A 59 -13.84 3.22 -4.36
CA ASN A 59 -14.10 3.13 -2.92
C ASN A 59 -12.85 2.89 -2.04
N HIS A 60 -11.66 2.85 -2.64
CA HIS A 60 -10.40 2.70 -1.91
C HIS A 60 -9.22 3.19 -2.72
N VAL A 61 -8.08 3.34 -2.07
CA VAL A 61 -6.80 3.65 -2.71
C VAL A 61 -5.76 2.62 -2.33
N HIS A 62 -4.80 2.38 -3.23
CA HIS A 62 -3.56 1.68 -2.90
C HIS A 62 -2.37 2.61 -3.20
N LEU A 63 -1.41 2.67 -2.28
CA LEU A 63 -0.17 3.43 -2.43
C LEU A 63 1.02 2.52 -2.10
N LEU A 64 2.15 2.75 -2.75
CA LEU A 64 3.45 2.25 -2.34
C LEU A 64 4.30 3.46 -1.97
N ALA A 65 4.76 3.53 -0.72
CA ALA A 65 5.41 4.73 -0.21
C ALA A 65 6.50 4.42 0.81
N THR A 66 7.59 5.18 0.77
CA THR A 66 8.72 5.06 1.70
C THR A 66 8.85 6.35 2.51
N PRO A 67 8.61 6.33 3.83
CA PRO A 67 8.81 7.49 4.67
C PRO A 67 10.27 7.60 5.13
N SER A 68 10.88 8.78 5.05
CA SER A 68 12.22 9.02 5.59
C SER A 68 12.27 9.14 7.13
N THR A 69 11.10 9.08 7.78
CA THR A 69 11.02 9.11 9.24
C THR A 69 10.00 8.10 9.75
N ARG A 70 10.20 7.63 10.98
CA ARG A 70 9.35 6.62 11.63
C ARG A 70 7.85 6.99 11.66
N LEU A 71 7.52 8.27 11.77
CA LEU A 71 6.13 8.74 11.84
C LEU A 71 5.67 9.45 10.57
N GLY A 72 6.53 9.62 9.56
CA GLY A 72 6.24 10.39 8.34
C GLY A 72 4.97 9.93 7.64
N LEU A 73 4.88 8.63 7.35
CA LEU A 73 3.71 8.05 6.68
C LEU A 73 2.42 8.20 7.51
N ALA A 74 2.48 7.97 8.83
CA ALA A 74 1.31 8.14 9.69
C ALA A 74 0.82 9.59 9.75
N ASN A 75 1.75 10.54 9.83
CA ASN A 75 1.43 11.96 9.86
C ASN A 75 0.89 12.45 8.51
N ALA A 76 1.51 12.03 7.40
CA ALA A 76 1.06 12.35 6.04
C ALA A 76 -0.38 11.89 5.79
N MET A 77 -0.65 10.61 6.02
CA MET A 77 -2.00 10.06 5.81
C MET A 77 -3.04 10.65 6.76
N ARG A 78 -2.65 11.07 7.98
CA ARG A 78 -3.56 11.78 8.90
C ARG A 78 -3.88 13.18 8.38
N MET A 79 -2.87 13.93 7.96
CA MET A 79 -3.05 15.27 7.40
C MET A 79 -3.92 15.22 6.16
N GLN A 80 -3.55 14.39 5.18
CA GLN A 80 -4.29 14.19 3.94
C GLN A 80 -5.74 13.76 4.22
N GLY A 81 -5.92 12.74 5.07
CA GLY A 81 -7.24 12.19 5.36
C GLY A 81 -8.16 13.20 6.03
N ASN A 82 -7.66 14.01 6.97
CA ASN A 82 -8.46 15.04 7.64
C ASN A 82 -8.90 16.13 6.66
N SER A 83 -7.96 16.67 5.87
CA SER A 83 -8.25 17.72 4.88
C SER A 83 -9.21 17.23 3.80
N TYR A 84 -9.00 16.00 3.30
CA TYR A 84 -9.84 15.45 2.25
C TYR A 84 -11.28 15.18 2.71
N VAL A 85 -11.46 14.59 3.90
CA VAL A 85 -12.80 14.33 4.44
C VAL A 85 -13.58 15.62 4.66
N GLN A 86 -12.94 16.65 5.18
CA GLN A 86 -13.57 17.96 5.37
C GLN A 86 -14.05 18.53 4.02
N ALA A 87 -13.18 18.56 3.01
CA ALA A 87 -13.51 19.11 1.71
C ALA A 87 -14.55 18.26 0.95
N PHE A 88 -14.47 16.94 1.03
CA PHE A 88 -15.44 16.02 0.44
C PHE A 88 -16.83 16.21 1.07
N ASN A 89 -16.90 16.27 2.41
CA ASN A 89 -18.16 16.49 3.11
C ASN A 89 -18.78 17.83 2.76
N GLN A 90 -17.97 18.89 2.62
CA GLN A 90 -18.43 20.19 2.18
C GLN A 90 -18.98 20.17 0.74
N ARG A 91 -18.22 19.59 -0.22
CA ARG A 91 -18.63 19.51 -1.64
C ARG A 91 -19.94 18.75 -1.84
N HIS A 92 -20.13 17.68 -1.07
CA HIS A 92 -21.24 16.75 -1.26
C HIS A 92 -22.37 16.91 -0.23
N ALA A 93 -22.34 17.99 0.56
CA ALA A 93 -23.31 18.23 1.65
C ALA A 93 -23.49 17.03 2.59
N ARG A 94 -22.39 16.34 2.90
CA ARG A 94 -22.35 15.17 3.78
C ARG A 94 -21.83 15.53 5.17
N SER A 95 -22.12 14.67 6.13
CA SER A 95 -21.50 14.70 7.46
C SER A 95 -21.03 13.31 7.85
N GLY A 96 -20.19 13.24 8.88
CA GLY A 96 -19.66 11.98 9.42
C GLY A 96 -18.42 11.46 8.69
N PRO A 97 -18.03 10.20 8.96
CA PRO A 97 -16.79 9.62 8.45
C PRO A 97 -16.92 9.23 6.96
N LEU A 98 -15.84 9.47 6.21
CA LEU A 98 -15.68 8.92 4.86
C LEU A 98 -15.01 7.54 4.88
N TRP A 99 -14.05 7.36 5.80
CA TRP A 99 -13.21 6.17 5.85
C TRP A 99 -13.77 5.11 6.79
N GLN A 100 -13.61 3.83 6.43
CA GLN A 100 -13.97 2.69 7.29
C GLN A 100 -13.12 2.65 8.58
N GLY A 101 -12.03 3.39 8.61
CA GLY A 101 -11.17 3.56 9.76
C GLY A 101 -9.80 4.07 9.35
N ARG A 102 -8.80 3.68 10.13
CA ARG A 102 -7.40 3.95 9.85
C ARG A 102 -6.96 3.26 8.54
N PHE A 103 -6.07 3.90 7.78
CA PHE A 103 -5.38 3.22 6.69
C PHE A 103 -4.64 1.97 7.19
N HIS A 104 -4.56 0.96 6.33
CA HIS A 104 -3.75 -0.24 6.51
C HIS A 104 -2.39 0.00 5.88
N SER A 105 -1.33 -0.52 6.49
CA SER A 105 0.04 -0.42 5.97
C SER A 105 0.78 -1.71 6.25
N SER A 106 1.41 -2.27 5.23
CA SER A 106 2.24 -3.47 5.31
C SER A 106 3.62 -3.13 4.78
N MET A 107 4.67 -3.41 5.56
CA MET A 107 6.06 -3.20 5.10
C MET A 107 6.35 -4.17 3.96
N VAL A 108 7.13 -3.75 2.98
CA VAL A 108 7.48 -4.54 1.79
C VAL A 108 8.99 -4.75 1.80
N ASP A 109 9.42 -5.98 1.60
CA ASP A 109 10.80 -6.31 1.28
C ASP A 109 11.14 -5.76 -0.10
N SER A 110 12.03 -4.76 -0.12
CA SER A 110 12.40 -4.03 -1.33
C SER A 110 13.06 -4.92 -2.38
N ASP A 111 13.74 -5.97 -1.92
CA ASP A 111 14.62 -6.78 -2.76
C ASP A 111 13.82 -7.85 -3.50
N SER A 112 12.83 -8.42 -2.81
CA SER A 112 12.07 -9.57 -3.30
C SER A 112 10.71 -9.20 -3.87
N TYR A 113 10.00 -8.22 -3.28
CA TYR A 113 8.57 -8.01 -3.58
C TYR A 113 8.22 -6.63 -4.10
N LEU A 114 9.15 -5.67 -4.14
CA LEU A 114 8.82 -4.29 -4.48
C LEU A 114 8.15 -4.17 -5.86
N LEU A 115 8.80 -4.71 -6.91
CA LEU A 115 8.26 -4.64 -8.27
C LEU A 115 6.93 -5.41 -8.38
N SER A 116 6.81 -6.57 -7.72
CA SER A 116 5.53 -7.30 -7.62
C SER A 116 4.42 -6.43 -6.99
N VAL A 117 4.75 -5.59 -6.00
CA VAL A 117 3.79 -4.65 -5.39
C VAL A 117 3.46 -3.47 -6.30
N TYR A 118 4.44 -2.91 -7.05
CA TYR A 118 4.17 -1.92 -8.12
C TYR A 118 3.14 -2.47 -9.10
N ARG A 119 3.45 -3.63 -9.68
CA ARG A 119 2.58 -4.35 -10.63
C ARG A 119 1.22 -4.66 -10.03
N TYR A 120 1.18 -5.12 -8.77
CA TYR A 120 -0.06 -5.35 -8.06
C TYR A 120 -0.90 -4.07 -8.02
N ILE A 121 -0.34 -2.95 -7.59
CA ILE A 121 -1.08 -1.68 -7.45
C ILE A 121 -1.65 -1.25 -8.80
N GLU A 122 -0.87 -1.28 -9.86
CA GLU A 122 -1.27 -0.74 -11.17
C GLU A 122 -2.24 -1.66 -11.93
N LEU A 123 -2.20 -2.98 -11.68
CA LEU A 123 -3.17 -3.95 -12.23
C LEU A 123 -4.49 -4.02 -11.43
N ASN A 124 -4.69 -3.20 -10.39
CA ASN A 124 -5.93 -3.24 -9.60
C ASN A 124 -7.20 -2.94 -10.42
N PRO A 125 -7.22 -1.93 -11.33
CA PRO A 125 -8.35 -1.65 -12.21
C PRO A 125 -8.72 -2.85 -13.08
N VAL A 126 -7.72 -3.50 -13.69
CA VAL A 126 -7.91 -4.71 -14.51
C VAL A 126 -8.50 -5.85 -13.68
N ARG A 127 -7.93 -6.13 -12.51
CA ARG A 127 -8.45 -7.18 -11.61
C ARG A 127 -9.84 -6.89 -11.06
N ALA A 128 -10.24 -5.62 -11.01
CA ALA A 128 -11.58 -5.21 -10.62
C ALA A 128 -12.58 -5.21 -11.80
N GLY A 129 -12.13 -5.54 -13.01
CA GLY A 129 -12.95 -5.51 -14.23
C GLY A 129 -13.34 -4.09 -14.66
N MET A 130 -12.60 -3.06 -14.21
CA MET A 130 -12.87 -1.67 -14.57
C MET A 130 -12.29 -1.30 -15.94
N THR A 131 -11.17 -1.91 -16.31
CA THR A 131 -10.47 -1.73 -17.60
C THR A 131 -9.89 -3.05 -18.07
N THR A 132 -9.58 -3.15 -19.35
CA THR A 132 -8.88 -4.32 -19.91
C THR A 132 -7.37 -4.16 -19.73
N ASP A 133 -6.84 -2.97 -20.02
CA ASP A 133 -5.44 -2.65 -19.80
C ASP A 133 -5.27 -1.72 -18.57
N PRO A 134 -4.16 -1.83 -17.81
CA PRO A 134 -3.93 -0.95 -16.67
C PRO A 134 -3.76 0.51 -17.09
N GLU A 135 -3.23 0.76 -18.28
CA GLU A 135 -3.06 2.12 -18.82
C GLU A 135 -4.38 2.79 -19.22
N ASP A 136 -5.47 2.06 -19.38
CA ASP A 136 -6.78 2.68 -19.64
C ASP A 136 -7.36 3.35 -18.38
N HIS A 137 -6.79 3.09 -17.20
CA HIS A 137 -7.20 3.74 -15.96
C HIS A 137 -6.38 5.02 -15.72
N PRO A 138 -6.97 6.23 -15.82
CA PRO A 138 -6.22 7.48 -15.76
C PRO A 138 -5.72 7.83 -14.35
N TRP A 139 -6.30 7.22 -13.32
CA TRP A 139 -6.04 7.52 -11.91
C TRP A 139 -5.05 6.54 -11.28
N SER A 140 -3.93 6.32 -11.96
CA SER A 140 -2.84 5.45 -11.51
C SER A 140 -1.47 5.98 -11.89
N SER A 141 -0.45 5.59 -11.12
CA SER A 141 0.97 5.83 -11.40
C SER A 141 1.50 5.14 -12.66
N VAL A 142 0.75 4.21 -13.25
CA VAL A 142 1.20 3.44 -14.43
C VAL A 142 1.67 4.37 -15.56
N HIS A 143 1.01 5.51 -15.74
CA HIS A 143 1.38 6.52 -16.74
C HIS A 143 2.74 7.15 -16.48
N GLY A 144 3.06 7.45 -15.22
CA GLY A 144 4.34 7.99 -14.81
C GLY A 144 5.46 6.95 -14.89
N ASN A 145 5.20 5.74 -14.38
CA ASN A 145 6.17 4.64 -14.39
C ASN A 145 6.47 4.12 -15.81
N LEU A 146 5.53 4.24 -16.74
CA LEU A 146 5.71 3.95 -18.17
C LEU A 146 6.15 5.16 -19.00
N GLN A 147 6.37 6.33 -18.40
CA GLN A 147 6.74 7.58 -19.11
C GLN A 147 5.74 7.97 -20.22
N ARG A 148 4.46 7.67 -20.02
CA ARG A 148 3.37 8.18 -20.87
C ARG A 148 2.90 9.57 -20.44
N ARG A 149 3.17 9.94 -19.18
CA ARG A 149 2.86 11.26 -18.61
C ARG A 149 3.89 11.62 -17.56
N ASP A 150 4.27 12.89 -17.48
CA ASP A 150 5.03 13.38 -16.33
C ASP A 150 4.16 13.36 -15.06
N ASP A 151 4.65 12.73 -14.01
CA ASP A 151 4.00 12.67 -12.70
C ASP A 151 5.03 13.08 -11.63
N PRO A 152 5.12 14.38 -11.28
CA PRO A 152 6.14 14.89 -10.38
C PRO A 152 5.95 14.44 -8.93
N MET A 153 4.80 13.82 -8.59
CA MET A 153 4.58 13.23 -7.29
C MET A 153 5.34 11.90 -7.12
N LEU A 154 5.70 11.24 -8.22
CA LEU A 154 6.40 9.96 -8.18
C LEU A 154 7.90 10.16 -7.93
N THR A 155 8.42 9.39 -6.98
CA THR A 155 9.84 9.18 -6.73
C THR A 155 10.16 7.74 -7.10
N GLU A 156 11.05 7.52 -8.06
CA GLU A 156 11.47 6.18 -8.44
C GLU A 156 12.22 5.52 -7.26
N HIS A 157 11.80 4.32 -6.85
CA HIS A 157 12.47 3.58 -5.78
C HIS A 157 13.80 2.98 -6.29
N PRO A 158 14.84 2.80 -5.46
CA PRO A 158 16.10 2.15 -5.86
C PRO A 158 15.96 0.84 -6.65
N ALA A 159 15.10 -0.08 -6.22
CA ALA A 159 14.85 -1.32 -6.98
C ALA A 159 14.18 -1.10 -8.35
N PHE A 160 13.37 -0.04 -8.52
CA PHE A 160 12.84 0.36 -9.83
C PHE A 160 13.96 0.97 -10.70
N HIS A 161 14.79 1.83 -10.11
CA HIS A 161 15.99 2.38 -10.74
C HIS A 161 16.96 1.28 -11.21
N ALA A 162 17.08 0.20 -10.46
CA ALA A 162 17.96 -0.92 -10.78
C ALA A 162 17.57 -1.68 -12.06
N LEU A 163 16.34 -1.50 -12.60
CA LEU A 163 15.93 -2.11 -13.86
C LEU A 163 16.82 -1.68 -15.04
N ALA A 164 17.25 -0.41 -15.06
CA ALA A 164 18.16 0.14 -16.06
C ALA A 164 18.64 1.55 -15.67
N SER A 165 19.83 1.95 -16.12
CA SER A 165 20.34 3.31 -15.95
C SER A 165 19.49 4.37 -16.66
N GLU A 166 19.02 4.07 -17.87
CA GLU A 166 18.22 4.98 -18.70
C GLU A 166 16.73 4.90 -18.38
N ARG A 167 16.10 6.08 -18.16
CA ARG A 167 14.67 6.18 -17.81
C ARG A 167 13.81 5.44 -18.82
N LYS A 168 14.01 5.69 -20.13
CA LYS A 168 13.22 5.06 -21.20
C LYS A 168 13.34 3.54 -21.22
N GLN A 169 14.52 3.01 -20.91
CA GLN A 169 14.76 1.57 -20.83
C GLN A 169 14.08 0.96 -19.60
N ARG A 170 14.07 1.66 -18.45
CA ARG A 170 13.29 1.23 -17.27
C ARG A 170 11.82 1.07 -17.59
N ALA A 171 11.21 2.09 -18.20
CA ALA A 171 9.81 2.04 -18.60
C ALA A 171 9.51 0.86 -19.53
N LYS A 172 10.39 0.56 -20.49
CA LYS A 172 10.23 -0.59 -21.40
C LYS A 172 10.32 -1.93 -20.69
N LEU A 173 11.28 -2.11 -19.77
CA LEU A 173 11.43 -3.33 -18.98
C LEU A 173 10.25 -3.51 -18.03
N TYR A 174 9.84 -2.44 -17.36
CA TYR A 174 8.69 -2.45 -16.48
C TYR A 174 7.39 -2.73 -17.22
N ALA A 175 7.18 -2.17 -18.42
CA ALA A 175 6.02 -2.50 -19.27
C ALA A 175 5.93 -3.99 -19.57
N ARG A 176 7.06 -4.62 -19.92
CA ARG A 176 7.11 -6.07 -20.18
C ARG A 176 6.71 -6.86 -18.93
N PHE A 177 7.28 -6.50 -17.78
CA PHE A 177 6.95 -7.15 -16.51
C PHE A 177 5.48 -6.94 -16.09
N LEU A 178 4.93 -5.75 -16.28
CA LEU A 178 3.53 -5.42 -15.97
C LEU A 178 2.57 -6.34 -16.73
N HIS A 179 2.84 -6.54 -18.03
CA HIS A 179 2.01 -7.30 -18.98
C HIS A 179 2.36 -8.79 -19.07
N ASP A 180 3.36 -9.27 -18.32
CA ASP A 180 3.78 -10.68 -18.33
C ASP A 180 2.77 -11.58 -17.61
N LEU A 181 1.96 -12.34 -18.37
CA LEU A 181 0.94 -13.24 -17.82
C LEU A 181 1.52 -14.42 -17.02
N ASP A 182 2.79 -14.76 -17.24
CA ASP A 182 3.48 -15.88 -16.60
C ASP A 182 4.29 -15.44 -15.37
N ALA A 183 4.48 -14.13 -15.18
CA ALA A 183 5.22 -13.63 -14.03
C ALA A 183 4.55 -14.07 -12.71
N PRO A 184 5.35 -14.51 -11.71
CA PRO A 184 4.86 -15.16 -10.51
C PRO A 184 3.68 -14.42 -9.89
N ALA A 185 2.56 -15.13 -9.73
CA ALA A 185 1.39 -14.59 -9.07
C ALA A 185 1.66 -14.53 -7.56
N ASP A 186 2.45 -13.57 -7.09
CA ASP A 186 2.57 -13.23 -5.67
C ASP A 186 1.26 -12.64 -5.10
N LEU A 187 0.18 -12.65 -5.91
CA LEU A 187 -1.15 -12.17 -5.58
C LEU A 187 -1.68 -12.74 -4.26
N PRO A 188 -1.61 -14.06 -3.96
CA PRO A 188 -2.07 -14.58 -2.68
C PRO A 188 -1.27 -14.01 -1.51
N ALA A 189 0.06 -13.91 -1.63
CA ALA A 189 0.92 -13.34 -0.60
C ALA A 189 0.59 -11.86 -0.39
N ILE A 190 0.65 -11.03 -1.44
CA ILE A 190 0.36 -9.59 -1.35
C ILE A 190 -1.01 -9.33 -0.73
N ARG A 191 -2.05 -10.11 -1.10
CA ARG A 191 -3.39 -9.99 -0.52
C ARG A 191 -3.42 -10.39 0.96
N ALA A 192 -2.82 -11.51 1.33
CA ALA A 192 -2.80 -12.00 2.71
C ALA A 192 -2.08 -11.01 3.65
N HIS A 193 -0.94 -10.49 3.21
CA HIS A 193 -0.16 -9.51 3.97
C HIS A 193 -0.90 -8.18 4.10
N SER A 194 -1.48 -7.65 3.00
CA SER A 194 -2.27 -6.41 3.02
C SER A 194 -3.50 -6.49 3.94
N ALA A 195 -4.23 -7.61 3.92
CA ALA A 195 -5.39 -7.83 4.78
C ALA A 195 -5.02 -7.95 6.26
N GLY A 196 -3.86 -8.56 6.55
CA GLY A 196 -3.38 -8.76 7.91
C GLY A 196 -2.57 -7.58 8.48
N GLN A 197 -2.14 -6.63 7.66
CA GLN A 197 -1.13 -5.60 8.02
C GLN A 197 0.21 -6.21 8.50
N HIS A 198 0.64 -7.31 7.88
CA HIS A 198 1.91 -7.98 8.19
C HIS A 198 2.97 -7.62 7.14
N PRO A 199 4.26 -7.57 7.50
CA PRO A 199 5.34 -7.38 6.53
C PRO A 199 5.31 -8.46 5.45
N LEU A 200 5.47 -8.07 4.18
CA LEU A 200 5.61 -8.94 3.02
C LEU A 200 7.08 -9.04 2.68
N GLY A 201 7.68 -10.23 2.76
CA GLY A 201 9.09 -10.41 2.50
C GLY A 201 9.59 -11.81 2.77
N GLU A 202 10.83 -12.06 2.34
CA GLU A 202 11.50 -13.33 2.60
C GLU A 202 11.82 -13.53 4.08
N ASN A 203 12.10 -14.77 4.48
CA ASN A 203 12.35 -15.11 5.89
C ASN A 203 13.46 -14.27 6.56
N ALA A 204 14.50 -13.89 5.81
CA ALA A 204 15.56 -13.02 6.31
C ALA A 204 15.03 -11.61 6.66
N PHE A 205 14.22 -11.04 5.76
CA PHE A 205 13.56 -9.76 5.97
C PHE A 205 12.60 -9.81 7.16
N LEU A 206 11.75 -10.85 7.25
CA LEU A 206 10.83 -11.01 8.37
C LEU A 206 11.56 -11.06 9.71
N ARG A 207 12.67 -11.82 9.80
CA ARG A 207 13.50 -11.86 11.02
C ARG A 207 14.10 -10.50 11.36
N MET A 208 14.63 -9.77 10.38
CA MET A 208 15.17 -8.42 10.57
C MET A 208 14.09 -7.50 11.13
N VAL A 209 12.90 -7.53 10.56
CA VAL A 209 11.75 -6.74 11.03
C VAL A 209 11.34 -7.13 12.46
N GLU A 210 11.28 -8.42 12.80
CA GLU A 210 10.98 -8.87 14.18
C GLU A 210 12.02 -8.37 15.19
N GLN A 211 13.31 -8.46 14.84
CA GLN A 211 14.41 -7.99 15.68
C GLN A 211 14.35 -6.48 15.89
N THR A 212 14.18 -5.69 14.82
CA THR A 212 14.12 -4.22 14.91
C THR A 212 12.92 -3.73 15.70
N LEU A 213 11.78 -4.44 15.62
CA LEU A 213 10.54 -4.03 16.27
C LEU A 213 10.33 -4.63 17.66
N GLY A 214 11.12 -5.64 18.04
CA GLY A 214 10.96 -6.39 19.29
C GLY A 214 9.60 -7.08 19.41
N ARG A 215 8.99 -7.47 18.28
CA ARG A 215 7.64 -8.05 18.22
C ARG A 215 7.56 -9.07 17.09
N SER A 216 6.80 -10.15 17.31
CA SER A 216 6.58 -11.13 16.24
C SER A 216 5.73 -10.53 15.12
N VAL A 217 6.15 -10.79 13.88
CA VAL A 217 5.50 -10.35 12.64
C VAL A 217 4.94 -11.50 11.80
N VAL A 218 5.11 -12.74 12.27
CA VAL A 218 4.57 -13.95 11.63
C VAL A 218 3.06 -14.04 11.86
N LEU A 219 2.33 -14.41 10.81
CA LEU A 219 0.90 -14.78 10.86
C LEU A 219 0.70 -15.96 11.83
N ARG A 220 0.35 -15.69 13.09
CA ARG A 220 -0.14 -16.75 13.98
C ARG A 220 -1.46 -17.27 13.44
N LYS A 221 -1.59 -18.60 13.26
CA LYS A 221 -2.88 -19.23 12.94
C LYS A 221 -3.92 -18.75 13.96
N ARG A 222 -5.03 -18.19 13.48
CA ARG A 222 -6.15 -17.79 14.33
C ARG A 222 -6.70 -19.02 15.05
N GLY A 223 -6.66 -19.03 16.38
CA GLY A 223 -7.22 -20.10 17.21
C GLY A 223 -6.86 -19.90 18.69
N ARG A 224 -7.75 -20.34 19.58
CA ARG A 224 -7.47 -20.46 21.02
C ARG A 224 -6.25 -21.37 21.19
N PRO A 225 -5.25 -21.01 22.03
CA PRO A 225 -4.17 -21.93 22.35
C PRO A 225 -4.74 -23.28 22.76
N ARG A 226 -4.25 -24.37 22.17
CA ARG A 226 -4.62 -25.72 22.61
C ARG A 226 -4.25 -25.82 24.08
N LYS A 227 -5.25 -26.09 24.93
CA LYS A 227 -5.02 -26.34 26.36
C LYS A 227 -4.08 -27.54 26.43
N ALA A 228 -2.88 -27.37 26.98
CA ALA A 228 -2.01 -28.49 27.27
C ALA A 228 -2.79 -29.42 28.20
N GLY A 229 -3.00 -30.67 27.78
CA GLY A 229 -3.62 -31.69 28.63
C GLY A 229 -2.75 -31.84 29.87
N THR A 230 -3.34 -31.60 31.03
CA THR A 230 -2.79 -32.05 32.30
C THR A 230 -2.70 -33.56 32.22
N GLY A 231 -1.48 -34.10 32.12
CA GLY A 231 -1.24 -35.52 32.29
C GLY A 231 -1.74 -35.92 33.67
N GLU A 232 -2.67 -36.86 33.70
CA GLU A 232 -3.02 -37.59 34.91
C GLU A 232 -1.75 -38.31 35.38
N ALA A 233 -1.36 -38.02 36.61
CA ALA A 233 -0.38 -38.81 37.31
C ALA A 233 -1.03 -40.16 37.64
N GLU A 234 -0.57 -41.22 36.98
CA GLU A 234 -0.75 -42.58 37.47
C GLU A 234 0.01 -42.71 38.81
N THR A 235 -0.73 -42.71 39.91
CA THR A 235 -0.28 -43.29 41.18
C THR A 235 -0.84 -44.70 41.27
N THR A 236 0.07 -45.67 41.24
CA THR A 236 -0.05 -47.02 41.82
C THR A 236 -0.57 -47.00 43.25
#